data_AF-A0A7V6YUL9-F1
#
_entry.id   AF-A0A7V6YUL9-F1
#
_cell.length_a   1.000
_cell.length_b   1.000
_cell.length_c   1.000
_cell.angle_alpha   90.00
_cell.angle_beta   90.00
_cell.angle_gamma   90.00
#
_symmetry.space_group_name_H-M   'P 1'
#
loop_
_entity.id
_entity.type
_entity.pdbx_description
1 polymer ?
#
loop_
_entity_poly.entity_id
_entity_poly.type
_entity_poly.pdbx_seq_one_letter_code
_entity_poly.pdbx_strand_id
1 'polypeptide(L)'
;MSPFDILLLGHLIGDYLFQTSWMAANKAKNWAALLTHSFVYTLAVGIVAWFGFGGLSIWGLLLVFGLHVFLDRRTFVAWWVRTVMTSTGKESCWLSIVVDQVFHLIVLVIALQI
;
A
#
# COMPACT_ATOMS: atom_id res chain seq x y z
N MET A 1 -2.10 -19.79 -9.68
CA MET A 1 -2.31 -18.51 -8.97
C MET A 1 -2.47 -17.43 -10.03
N SER A 2 -3.44 -16.55 -9.87
CA SER A 2 -3.60 -15.39 -10.74
C SER A 2 -2.47 -14.37 -10.50
N PRO A 3 -2.16 -13.48 -11.45
CA PRO A 3 -1.23 -12.36 -11.21
C PRO A 3 -1.63 -11.52 -10.00
N PHE A 4 -2.94 -11.35 -9.75
CA PHE A 4 -3.43 -10.65 -8.58
C PHE A 4 -3.08 -11.37 -7.27
N ASP A 5 -3.22 -12.71 -7.21
CA ASP A 5 -2.86 -13.49 -6.01
C ASP A 5 -1.37 -13.29 -5.64
N ILE A 6 -0.53 -13.21 -6.67
CA ILE A 6 0.92 -13.01 -6.55
C ILE A 6 1.21 -11.60 -6.03
N LEU A 7 0.55 -10.57 -6.58
CA LEU A 7 0.73 -9.20 -6.11
C LEU A 7 0.16 -8.99 -4.70
N LEU A 8 -0.95 -9.65 -4.35
CA LEU A 8 -1.50 -9.65 -3.00
C LEU A 8 -0.46 -10.20 -2.01
N LEU A 9 0.21 -11.30 -2.35
CA LEU A 9 1.30 -11.84 -1.54
C LEU A 9 2.46 -10.83 -1.43
N GLY A 10 2.87 -10.22 -2.54
CA GLY A 10 3.91 -9.18 -2.54
C GLY A 10 3.56 -7.98 -1.66
N HIS A 11 2.31 -7.54 -1.69
CA HIS A 11 1.78 -6.49 -0.83
C HIS A 11 1.86 -6.87 0.65
N LEU A 12 1.39 -8.06 1.02
CA LEU A 12 1.47 -8.53 2.41
C LEU A 12 2.92 -8.62 2.91
N ILE A 13 3.83 -9.09 2.06
CA ILE A 13 5.27 -9.15 2.36
C ILE A 13 5.84 -7.74 2.57
N GLY A 14 5.51 -6.79 1.68
CA GLY A 14 6.00 -5.41 1.76
C GLY A 14 5.46 -4.65 2.98
N ASP A 15 4.15 -4.69 3.20
CA ASP A 15 3.46 -3.87 4.21
C ASP A 15 3.54 -4.43 5.62
N TYR A 16 3.69 -5.74 5.78
CA TYR A 16 3.70 -6.37 7.10
C TYR A 16 5.04 -6.98 7.47
N LEU A 17 5.67 -7.75 6.58
CA LEU A 17 6.93 -8.44 6.94
C LEU A 17 8.13 -7.49 6.90
N PHE A 18 8.21 -6.62 5.89
CA PHE A 18 9.34 -5.70 5.73
C PHE A 18 9.09 -4.30 6.31
N GLN A 19 7.87 -3.99 6.75
CA GLN A 19 7.60 -2.75 7.45
C GLN A 19 8.13 -2.81 8.90
N THR A 20 9.20 -2.08 9.16
CA THR A 20 9.77 -1.96 10.51
C THR A 20 8.92 -1.07 11.43
N SER A 21 9.09 -1.21 12.75
CA SER A 21 8.43 -0.35 13.74
C SER A 21 8.72 1.14 13.54
N TRP A 22 9.94 1.48 13.08
CA TRP A 22 10.30 2.86 12.75
C TRP A 22 9.47 3.40 11.59
N MET A 23 9.31 2.63 10.52
CA MET A 23 8.48 2.99 9.37
C MET A 23 7.02 3.20 9.80
N ALA A 24 6.43 2.20 10.47
CA ALA A 24 5.02 2.21 10.86
C ALA A 24 4.66 3.38 11.79
N ALA A 25 5.55 3.72 12.73
CA ALA A 25 5.34 4.80 13.69
C ALA A 25 5.52 6.21 13.06
N ASN A 26 6.35 6.34 12.02
CA ASN A 26 6.78 7.64 11.51
C ASN A 26 6.26 7.99 10.11
N LYS A 27 5.76 7.05 9.31
CA LYS A 27 5.38 7.28 7.90
C LYS A 27 4.36 8.41 7.67
N ALA A 28 3.47 8.64 8.65
CA ALA A 28 2.50 9.74 8.57
C ALA A 28 3.11 11.14 8.85
N LYS A 29 4.28 11.22 9.49
CA LYS A 29 4.89 12.46 10.01
C LYS A 29 6.27 12.77 9.45
N ASN A 30 6.97 11.77 8.92
CA ASN A 30 8.35 11.87 8.47
C ASN A 30 8.49 11.35 7.04
N TRP A 31 8.97 12.21 6.13
CA TRP A 31 9.14 11.87 4.71
C TRP A 31 10.17 10.76 4.47
N ALA A 32 11.26 10.70 5.24
CA ALA A 32 12.24 9.65 5.10
C ALA A 32 11.63 8.28 5.47
N ALA A 33 10.87 8.21 6.57
CA ALA A 33 10.17 6.97 6.94
C ALA A 33 9.17 6.53 5.87
N LEU A 34 8.39 7.48 5.34
CA LEU A 34 7.40 7.23 4.30
C LEU A 34 8.03 6.73 2.99
N LEU A 35 9.05 7.44 2.49
CA LEU A 35 9.69 7.12 1.22
C LEU A 35 10.47 5.80 1.33
N THR A 36 11.18 5.56 2.44
CA THR A 36 11.86 4.28 2.65
C THR A 36 10.87 3.13 2.68
N HIS A 37 9.74 3.27 3.39
CA HIS A 37 8.72 2.25 3.44
C HIS A 37 8.10 2.00 2.06
N SER A 38 7.67 3.05 1.36
CA SER A 38 7.07 2.95 0.03
C SER A 38 8.03 2.32 -0.98
N PHE A 39 9.33 2.61 -0.86
CA PHE A 39 10.37 2.00 -1.69
C PHE A 39 10.54 0.52 -1.39
N VAL A 40 10.67 0.14 -0.11
CA VAL A 40 10.77 -1.26 0.33
C VAL A 40 9.54 -2.06 -0.10
N TYR A 41 8.35 -1.49 0.07
CA TYR A 41 7.09 -2.07 -0.39
C TYR A 41 7.10 -2.30 -1.91
N THR A 42 7.44 -1.27 -2.69
CA THR A 42 7.45 -1.37 -4.16
C THR A 42 8.48 -2.38 -4.65
N LEU A 43 9.65 -2.48 -3.98
CA LEU A 43 10.64 -3.52 -4.26
C LEU A 43 10.08 -4.91 -3.98
N ALA A 44 9.42 -5.13 -2.84
CA ALA A 44 8.81 -6.42 -2.51
C ALA A 44 7.77 -6.84 -3.55
N VAL A 45 6.86 -5.93 -3.92
CA VAL A 45 5.86 -6.14 -4.96
C VAL A 45 6.52 -6.43 -6.32
N GLY A 46 7.51 -5.62 -6.72
CA GLY A 46 8.21 -5.76 -7.98
C GLY A 46 9.00 -7.07 -8.10
N ILE A 47 9.68 -7.50 -7.04
CA ILE A 47 10.41 -8.77 -7.00
C ILE A 47 9.44 -9.94 -7.13
N VAL A 48 8.37 -9.94 -6.34
CA VAL A 48 7.37 -11.02 -6.37
C VAL A 48 6.66 -11.07 -7.73
N ALA A 49 6.35 -9.92 -8.32
CA ALA A 49 5.80 -9.84 -9.68
C ALA A 49 6.77 -10.38 -10.73
N TRP A 50 8.06 -10.02 -10.65
CA TRP A 50 9.09 -10.45 -11.58
C TRP A 50 9.21 -11.96 -11.64
N PHE A 51 9.34 -12.61 -10.48
CA PHE A 51 9.42 -14.07 -10.40
C PHE A 51 8.08 -14.78 -10.65
N GLY A 52 6.96 -14.11 -10.36
CA GLY A 52 5.64 -14.72 -10.44
C GLY A 52 5.02 -14.73 -11.84
N PHE A 53 5.13 -13.63 -12.59
CA PHE A 53 4.48 -13.50 -13.90
C PHE A 53 5.26 -12.63 -14.92
N GLY A 54 6.54 -12.33 -14.65
CA GLY A 54 7.38 -11.54 -15.56
C GLY A 54 7.47 -10.05 -15.22
N GLY A 55 6.86 -9.63 -14.11
CA GLY A 55 6.97 -8.27 -13.59
C GLY A 55 5.83 -7.34 -13.99
N LEU A 56 5.78 -6.20 -13.33
CA LEU A 56 4.91 -5.07 -13.70
C LEU A 56 5.65 -4.17 -14.70
N SER A 57 4.88 -3.43 -15.51
CA SER A 57 5.43 -2.35 -16.32
C SER A 57 6.09 -1.28 -15.44
N ILE A 58 6.98 -0.48 -16.00
CA ILE A 58 7.58 0.65 -15.27
C ILE A 58 6.51 1.64 -14.80
N TRP A 59 5.45 1.84 -15.58
CA TRP A 59 4.32 2.68 -15.22
C TRP A 59 3.51 2.07 -14.07
N GLY A 60 3.29 0.76 -14.08
CA GLY A 60 2.69 0.02 -12.96
C GLY A 60 3.50 0.19 -11.67
N LEU A 61 4.82 0.05 -11.71
CA LEU A 61 5.69 0.24 -10.55
C LEU A 61 5.67 1.68 -10.02
N LEU A 62 5.71 2.68 -10.91
CA LEU A 62 5.62 4.09 -10.53
C LEU A 62 4.26 4.43 -9.91
N LEU A 63 3.17 3.86 -10.46
CA LEU A 63 1.83 4.01 -9.92
C LEU A 63 1.73 3.40 -8.52
N VAL A 64 2.25 2.18 -8.34
CA VAL A 64 2.30 1.51 -7.03
C VAL A 64 3.07 2.37 -6.03
N PHE A 65 4.28 2.80 -6.34
CA PHE A 65 5.09 3.64 -5.44
C PHE A 65 4.39 4.96 -5.10
N GLY A 66 3.89 5.68 -6.12
CA GLY A 66 3.28 6.99 -5.95
C GLY A 66 2.01 6.95 -5.12
N LEU A 67 1.13 5.97 -5.37
CA LEU A 67 -0.10 5.82 -4.60
C LEU A 67 0.16 5.26 -3.21
N HIS A 68 1.19 4.44 -3.01
CA HIS A 68 1.62 4.02 -1.66
C HIS A 68 2.02 5.24 -0.82
N VAL A 69 2.88 6.11 -1.37
CA VAL A 69 3.28 7.36 -0.71
C VAL A 69 2.06 8.22 -0.37
N PHE A 70 1.08 8.32 -1.28
CA PHE A 70 -0.12 9.13 -1.07
C PHE A 70 -1.03 8.57 0.03
N LEU A 71 -1.36 7.27 -0.03
CA LEU A 71 -2.27 6.61 0.91
C LEU A 71 -1.69 6.60 2.33
N ASP A 72 -0.39 6.31 2.46
CA ASP A 72 0.28 6.18 3.76
C ASP A 72 0.49 7.49 4.53
N ARG A 73 0.18 8.64 3.92
CA ARG A 73 0.02 9.90 4.67
C ARG A 73 -1.18 9.86 5.62
N ARG A 74 -2.07 8.88 5.47
CA ARG A 74 -3.31 8.66 6.25
C ARG A 74 -4.33 9.80 6.16
N THR A 75 -4.03 10.91 5.51
CA THR A 75 -4.94 12.05 5.35
C THR A 75 -6.16 11.66 4.51
N PHE A 76 -5.93 11.01 3.37
CA PHE A 76 -6.99 10.51 2.49
C PHE A 76 -7.83 9.43 3.17
N VAL A 77 -7.18 8.42 3.77
CA VAL A 77 -7.87 7.33 4.46
C VAL A 77 -8.71 7.83 5.64
N ALA A 78 -8.15 8.72 6.47
CA ALA A 78 -8.88 9.31 7.59
C ALA A 78 -10.07 10.15 7.12
N TRP A 79 -9.90 10.91 6.02
CA TRP A 79 -11.00 11.63 5.39
C TRP A 79 -12.09 10.66 4.89
N TRP A 80 -11.72 9.55 4.25
CA TRP A 80 -12.64 8.55 3.73
C TRP A 80 -13.47 7.92 4.86
N VAL A 81 -12.80 7.43 5.91
CA VAL A 81 -13.46 6.81 7.08
C VAL A 81 -14.41 7.79 7.76
N ARG A 82 -13.99 9.06 7.93
CA ARG A 82 -14.81 10.08 8.58
C ARG A 82 -15.99 10.55 7.71
N THR A 83 -15.76 10.75 6.42
CA THR A 83 -16.71 11.47 5.54
C THR A 83 -17.59 10.52 4.76
N VAL A 84 -17.01 9.46 4.19
CA VAL A 84 -17.74 8.48 3.36
C VAL A 84 -18.36 7.41 4.24
N MET A 85 -17.59 6.85 5.18
CA MET A 85 -18.09 5.80 6.08
C MET A 85 -18.77 6.37 7.33
N THR A 86 -18.75 7.70 7.52
CA THR A 86 -19.38 8.40 8.65
C THR A 86 -18.97 7.85 10.02
N SER A 87 -17.78 7.24 10.11
CA SER A 87 -17.32 6.52 11.29
C SER A 87 -16.38 7.41 12.11
N THR A 88 -16.83 7.82 13.30
CA THR A 88 -16.11 8.75 14.17
C THR A 88 -15.83 8.20 15.57
N GLY A 89 -16.26 6.97 15.87
CA GLY A 89 -16.05 6.32 17.16
C GLY A 89 -14.74 5.53 17.22
N LYS A 90 -14.65 4.59 18.18
CA LYS A 90 -13.46 3.75 18.39
C LYS A 90 -13.18 2.82 17.21
N GLU A 91 -14.21 2.48 16.45
CA GLU A 91 -14.15 1.67 15.24
C GLU A 91 -13.33 2.31 14.11
N SER A 92 -13.24 3.65 14.08
CA SER A 92 -12.46 4.39 13.07
C SER A 92 -11.00 3.95 12.98
N CYS A 93 -10.41 3.49 14.09
CA CYS A 93 -9.01 3.05 14.14
C CYS A 93 -8.76 1.78 13.31
N TRP A 94 -9.53 0.71 13.53
CA TRP A 94 -9.36 -0.52 12.77
C TRP A 94 -9.91 -0.39 11.35
N LEU A 95 -10.98 0.40 11.16
CA LEU A 95 -11.52 0.71 9.84
C LEU A 95 -10.49 1.44 8.98
N SER A 96 -9.72 2.36 9.57
CA SER A 96 -8.64 3.04 8.83
C SER A 96 -7.62 2.05 8.30
N ILE A 97 -7.27 1.01 9.07
CA ILE A 97 -6.36 -0.04 8.59
C ILE A 97 -7.00 -0.80 7.44
N VAL A 98 -8.26 -1.25 7.57
CA VAL A 98 -8.91 -2.04 6.51
C VAL A 98 -9.09 -1.23 5.22
N VAL A 99 -9.54 0.03 5.34
CA VAL A 99 -9.73 0.94 4.20
C VAL A 99 -8.40 1.21 3.50
N ASP A 100 -7.34 1.48 4.28
CA ASP A 100 -5.99 1.66 3.75
C ASP A 100 -5.56 0.45 2.90
N GLN A 101 -5.68 -0.76 3.44
CA GLN A 101 -5.28 -1.98 2.74
C GLN A 101 -6.14 -2.24 1.49
N VAL A 102 -7.46 -2.01 1.55
CA VAL A 102 -8.34 -2.15 0.38
C VAL A 102 -7.94 -1.20 -0.75
N PHE A 103 -7.57 0.06 -0.43
CA PHE A 103 -7.07 0.98 -1.45
C PHE A 103 -5.75 0.49 -2.08
N HIS A 104 -4.82 -0.06 -1.30
CA HIS A 104 -3.61 -0.66 -1.84
C HIS A 104 -3.92 -1.85 -2.78
N LEU A 105 -4.91 -2.69 -2.46
CA LEU A 105 -5.34 -3.76 -3.36
C LEU A 105 -5.95 -3.23 -4.67
N ILE A 106 -6.74 -2.16 -4.61
CA ILE A 106 -7.26 -1.48 -5.82
C ILE A 106 -6.10 -0.98 -6.69
N VAL A 107 -5.08 -0.39 -6.07
CA VAL A 107 -3.88 0.09 -6.75
C VAL A 107 -3.16 -1.06 -7.47
N LEU A 108 -3.02 -2.23 -6.84
CA LEU A 108 -2.45 -3.42 -7.50
C LEU A 108 -3.26 -3.86 -8.72
N VAL A 109 -4.59 -3.87 -8.62
CA VAL A 109 -5.46 -4.23 -9.75
C VAL A 109 -5.24 -3.27 -10.92
N ILE A 110 -5.17 -1.96 -10.65
CA ILE A 110 -4.93 -0.94 -11.68
C ILE A 110 -3.53 -1.11 -12.27
N ALA A 111 -2.51 -1.35 -11.45
CA ALA A 111 -1.14 -1.56 -11.89
C ALA A 111 -0.98 -2.77 -12.83
N LEU A 112 -1.82 -3.80 -12.68
CA LEU A 112 -1.86 -4.95 -13.60
C LEU A 112 -2.40 -4.61 -15.00
N GLN A 113 -3.12 -3.49 -15.16
CA GLN A 113 -3.76 -3.13 -16.43
C GLN A 113 -2.95 -2.17 -17.29
N ILE A 114 -1.78 -1.70 -16.82
CA ILE A 114 -1.00 -0.64 -17.47
C ILE A 114 0.46 -1.01 -17.75
#